data_AF-J7T4D3-F1
#
_entry.id   AF-J7T4D3-F1
#
_cell.length_a   1.000
_cell.length_b   1.000
_cell.length_c   1.000
_cell.angle_alpha   90.00
_cell.angle_beta   90.00
_cell.angle_gamma   90.00
#
_symmetry.space_group_name_H-M   'P 1'
#
loop_
_entity.id
_entity.type
_entity.pdbx_description
1 polymer ?
#
loop_
_entity_poly.entity_id
_entity_poly.type
_entity_poly.pdbx_seq_one_letter_code
_entity_poly.pdbx_strand_id
1 'polypeptide(L)'
;MVYTVLTSFIEMITLCVLLLRPTQITEAKVTYILVLSVTSLILYVVGSKLSLILFKRYLFKNVIDVEYLGLKKSTETNSDNEHSFINDIELTGYGTNAQMTMINKNAIKPEYRSIVEVTNMEYEKVISPRYYREGTALGKPRGNIKHTFEMEDTLYHLHFNFHLFGINSRFSPSYLPLIDLTVSENNAK
;
A
#
# COMPACT_ATOMS: atom_id res chain seq x y z
N MET A 1 14.45 -11.29 -5.99
CA MET A 1 13.52 -12.38 -6.33
C MET A 1 13.44 -12.63 -7.85
N VAL A 2 13.21 -11.62 -8.70
CA VAL A 2 13.23 -11.78 -10.18
C VAL A 2 14.56 -12.35 -10.68
N TYR A 3 15.68 -11.88 -10.13
CA TYR A 3 17.03 -12.34 -10.49
C TYR A 3 17.21 -13.83 -10.16
N THR A 4 16.75 -14.27 -8.99
CA THR A 4 16.84 -15.66 -8.53
C THR A 4 16.04 -16.63 -9.41
N VAL A 5 14.88 -16.17 -9.90
CA VAL A 5 14.04 -16.95 -10.83
C VAL A 5 14.67 -17.02 -12.22
N LEU A 6 15.26 -15.92 -12.69
CA LEU A 6 16.00 -15.91 -13.96
C LEU A 6 17.20 -16.86 -13.91
N THR A 7 17.95 -16.86 -12.79
CA THR A 7 19.07 -17.79 -12.56
C THR A 7 18.59 -19.24 -12.57
N SER A 8 17.51 -19.56 -11.84
CA SER A 8 16.94 -20.92 -11.83
C SER A 8 16.45 -21.37 -13.22
N PHE A 9 15.92 -20.44 -14.03
CA PHE A 9 15.47 -20.72 -15.39
C PHE A 9 16.65 -20.97 -16.34
N ILE A 10 17.73 -20.17 -16.21
CA ILE A 10 18.97 -20.37 -16.95
C ILE A 10 19.62 -21.70 -16.55
N GLU A 11 19.63 -22.05 -15.26
CA GLU A 11 20.13 -23.34 -14.77
C GLU A 11 19.31 -24.51 -15.31
N MET A 12 17.97 -24.40 -15.35
CA MET A 12 17.10 -25.41 -15.93
C MET A 12 17.34 -25.59 -17.43
N ILE A 13 17.49 -24.50 -18.19
CA ILE A 13 17.83 -24.56 -19.62
C ILE A 13 19.22 -25.18 -19.82
N THR A 14 20.20 -24.78 -19.01
CA THR A 14 21.57 -25.29 -19.07
C THR A 14 21.62 -26.78 -18.75
N LEU A 15 20.84 -27.24 -17.76
CA LEU A 15 20.67 -28.66 -17.43
C LEU A 15 20.01 -29.42 -18.59
N CYS A 16 18.99 -28.85 -19.23
CA CYS A 16 18.36 -29.45 -20.42
C CYS A 16 19.37 -29.59 -21.58
N VAL A 17 20.18 -28.56 -21.83
CA VAL A 17 21.25 -28.55 -22.85
C VAL A 17 22.39 -29.52 -22.50
N LEU A 18 22.72 -29.70 -21.22
CA LEU A 18 23.70 -30.69 -20.77
C LEU A 18 23.19 -32.13 -20.92
N LEU A 19 21.90 -32.37 -20.67
CA LEU A 19 21.23 -33.66 -20.93
C LEU A 19 21.07 -33.96 -22.43
N LEU A 20 21.31 -32.97 -23.30
CA LEU A 20 21.18 -33.06 -24.76
C LEU A 20 22.39 -33.73 -25.47
N ARG A 21 23.41 -34.23 -24.76
CA ARG A 21 24.50 -35.06 -25.33
C ARG A 21 24.59 -36.44 -24.66
N PRO A 22 25.05 -37.50 -25.36
CA PRO A 22 24.60 -38.03 -26.65
C PRO A 22 23.48 -39.04 -26.38
N THR A 23 22.24 -38.58 -26.19
CA THR A 23 21.07 -39.45 -26.28
C THR A 23 20.36 -39.11 -27.58
N GLN A 24 19.82 -40.11 -28.29
CA GLN A 24 19.05 -39.84 -29.51
C GLN A 24 17.78 -39.09 -29.13
N ILE A 25 17.86 -37.77 -29.17
CA ILE A 25 16.78 -36.89 -28.78
C ILE A 25 15.97 -36.61 -30.04
N THR A 26 14.78 -37.19 -30.08
CA THR A 26 13.77 -36.89 -31.10
C THR A 26 13.31 -35.45 -30.95
N GLU A 27 13.08 -34.74 -32.06
CA GLU A 27 12.56 -33.37 -32.08
C GLU A 27 11.35 -33.18 -31.15
N ALA A 28 10.45 -34.18 -31.11
CA ALA A 28 9.29 -34.22 -30.22
C ALA A 28 9.62 -34.01 -28.73
N LYS A 29 10.76 -34.54 -28.24
CA LYS A 29 11.16 -34.43 -26.83
C LYS A 29 11.67 -33.01 -26.51
N VAL A 30 12.37 -32.37 -27.45
CA VAL A 30 12.80 -30.97 -27.31
C VAL A 30 11.60 -30.04 -27.33
N THR A 31 10.67 -30.23 -28.26
CA THR A 31 9.42 -29.46 -28.33
C THR A 31 8.61 -29.60 -27.05
N TYR A 32 8.51 -30.81 -26.49
CA TYR A 32 7.79 -31.04 -25.23
C TYR A 32 8.39 -30.26 -24.05
N ILE A 33 9.72 -30.31 -23.87
CA ILE A 33 10.41 -29.57 -22.81
C ILE A 33 10.22 -28.06 -22.98
N LEU A 34 10.30 -27.56 -24.22
CA LEU A 34 10.11 -26.15 -24.53
C LEU A 34 8.68 -25.69 -24.20
N VAL A 35 7.67 -26.46 -24.61
CA VAL A 35 6.26 -26.18 -24.31
C VAL A 35 6.00 -26.18 -22.79
N LEU A 36 6.56 -27.15 -22.06
CA LEU A 36 6.42 -27.22 -20.60
C LEU A 36 7.06 -26.00 -19.91
N SER A 37 8.25 -25.60 -20.38
CA SER A 37 8.97 -24.43 -19.86
C SER A 37 8.19 -23.13 -20.09
N VAL A 38 7.66 -22.92 -21.29
CA VAL A 38 6.83 -21.76 -21.63
C VAL A 38 5.53 -21.75 -20.81
N THR A 39 4.87 -22.91 -20.67
CA THR A 39 3.63 -23.02 -19.88
C THR A 39 3.87 -22.71 -18.40
N SER A 40 4.96 -23.23 -17.83
CA SER A 40 5.37 -22.92 -16.44
C SER A 40 5.61 -21.42 -16.25
N LEU A 41 6.29 -20.78 -17.20
CA LEU A 41 6.53 -19.34 -17.16
C LEU A 41 5.22 -18.54 -17.18
N ILE A 42 4.29 -18.91 -18.05
CA ILE A 42 2.96 -18.27 -18.12
C ILE A 42 2.22 -18.43 -16.80
N LEU A 43 2.18 -19.64 -16.24
CA LEU A 43 1.52 -19.91 -14.95
C LEU A 43 2.16 -19.13 -13.81
N TYR A 44 3.48 -18.98 -13.79
CA TYR A 44 4.18 -18.18 -12.79
C TYR A 44 3.82 -16.69 -12.89
N VAL A 45 3.83 -16.13 -14.11
CA VAL A 45 3.49 -14.71 -14.33
C VAL A 45 2.03 -14.44 -13.96
N VAL A 46 1.11 -15.28 -14.42
CA VAL A 46 -0.32 -15.14 -14.13
C VAL A 46 -0.59 -15.38 -12.64
N GLY A 47 -0.03 -16.44 -12.06
CA GLY A 47 -0.20 -16.80 -10.66
C GLY A 47 0.33 -15.74 -9.70
N SER A 48 1.51 -15.15 -9.99
CA SER A 48 2.06 -14.07 -9.16
C SER A 48 1.19 -12.80 -9.19
N LYS A 49 0.65 -12.43 -10.36
CA LYS A 49 -0.27 -11.29 -10.48
C LYS A 49 -1.60 -11.55 -9.77
N LEU A 50 -2.19 -12.73 -9.96
CA LEU A 50 -3.43 -13.12 -9.29
C LEU A 50 -3.26 -13.17 -7.77
N SER A 51 -2.17 -13.77 -7.30
CA SER A 51 -1.84 -13.83 -5.87
C SER A 51 -1.76 -12.43 -5.26
N LEU A 52 -1.09 -11.48 -5.91
CA LEU A 52 -1.00 -10.10 -5.44
C LEU A 52 -2.37 -9.42 -5.34
N ILE A 53 -3.25 -9.62 -6.33
CA ILE A 53 -4.60 -9.03 -6.34
C ILE A 53 -5.47 -9.64 -5.24
N LEU A 54 -5.43 -10.97 -5.10
CA LEU A 54 -6.18 -11.68 -4.07
C LEU A 54 -5.71 -11.32 -2.67
N PHE A 55 -4.40 -11.21 -2.48
CA PHE A 55 -3.79 -10.79 -1.23
C PHE A 55 -4.25 -9.38 -0.84
N LYS A 56 -4.16 -8.40 -1.74
CA LYS A 56 -4.66 -7.04 -1.48
C LYS A 56 -6.15 -7.04 -1.11
N ARG A 57 -6.97 -7.77 -1.87
CA ARG A 57 -8.41 -7.88 -1.59
C ARG A 57 -8.68 -8.50 -0.22
N TYR A 58 -7.89 -9.50 0.17
CA TYR A 58 -7.97 -10.12 1.49
C TYR A 58 -7.61 -9.13 2.60
N LEU A 59 -6.52 -8.36 2.44
CA LEU A 59 -6.10 -7.35 3.42
C LEU A 59 -7.21 -6.33 3.68
N PHE A 60 -7.76 -5.71 2.63
CA PHE A 60 -8.83 -4.72 2.77
C PHE A 60 -10.15 -5.30 3.28
N LYS A 61 -10.40 -6.59 3.04
CA LYS A 61 -11.65 -7.24 3.50
C LYS A 61 -11.57 -7.72 4.94
N ASN A 62 -10.44 -8.28 5.34
CA ASN A 62 -10.33 -9.06 6.58
C ASN A 62 -9.37 -8.47 7.60
N VAL A 63 -8.31 -7.78 7.19
CA VAL A 63 -7.25 -7.30 8.12
C VAL A 63 -7.49 -5.84 8.50
N ILE A 64 -7.72 -5.00 7.49
CA ILE A 64 -7.83 -3.55 7.65
C ILE A 64 -9.29 -3.15 7.83
N ASP A 65 -9.54 -2.23 8.76
CA ASP A 65 -10.83 -1.58 8.90
C ASP A 65 -10.94 -0.40 7.92
N VAL A 66 -11.46 -0.71 6.72
CA VAL A 66 -11.62 0.27 5.63
C VAL A 66 -12.70 1.32 5.90
N GLU A 67 -13.61 1.08 6.86
CA GLU A 67 -14.65 2.03 7.23
C GLU A 67 -14.09 3.06 8.20
N TYR A 68 -13.34 2.60 9.21
CA TYR A 68 -12.60 3.47 10.12
C TYR A 68 -11.61 4.38 9.37
N LEU A 69 -10.85 3.83 8.42
CA LEU A 69 -9.89 4.60 7.62
C LEU A 69 -10.53 5.50 6.54
N GLY A 70 -11.86 5.47 6.37
CA GLY A 70 -12.55 6.26 5.36
C GLY A 70 -12.22 5.87 3.91
N LEU A 71 -11.71 4.65 3.67
CA LEU A 71 -11.33 4.17 2.33
C LEU A 71 -12.53 3.69 1.51
N LYS A 72 -13.66 3.42 2.15
CA LYS A 72 -14.89 3.05 1.47
C LYS A 72 -15.55 4.32 0.93
N LYS A 73 -15.74 4.41 -0.39
CA LYS A 73 -16.53 5.48 -1.02
C LYS A 73 -17.92 5.46 -0.41
N SER A 74 -18.19 6.38 0.50
CA SER A 74 -19.49 6.47 1.16
C SER A 74 -20.50 6.85 0.08
N THR A 75 -21.51 6.01 -0.12
CA THR A 75 -22.66 6.37 -0.97
C THR A 75 -23.62 7.30 -0.21
N GLU A 76 -23.35 7.48 1.09
CA GLU A 76 -24.04 8.36 2.00
C GLU A 76 -23.02 9.35 2.57
N THR A 77 -23.32 10.64 2.48
CA THR A 77 -22.64 11.73 3.17
C THR A 77 -22.73 11.53 4.68
N ASN A 78 -21.90 10.64 5.24
CA ASN A 78 -21.67 10.54 6.68
C ASN A 78 -20.34 11.20 6.98
N SER A 79 -20.37 12.53 7.06
CA SER A 79 -19.28 13.36 7.59
C SER A 79 -19.14 13.22 9.11
N ASP A 80 -20.05 12.51 9.78
CA ASP A 80 -20.26 12.60 11.22
C ASP A 80 -19.99 11.25 11.92
N ASN A 81 -18.99 10.49 11.44
CA ASN A 81 -18.56 9.30 12.16
C ASN A 81 -17.65 9.71 13.32
N GLU A 82 -18.24 9.76 14.51
CA GLU A 82 -17.56 9.89 15.82
C GLU A 82 -16.42 8.86 15.98
N HIS A 83 -16.50 7.75 15.24
CA HIS A 83 -15.46 6.72 15.09
C HIS A 83 -14.81 6.76 13.70
N SER A 84 -13.99 7.77 13.42
CA SER A 84 -13.23 7.87 12.17
C SER A 84 -11.76 8.17 12.44
N PHE A 85 -10.89 7.75 11.51
CA PHE A 85 -9.45 7.97 11.60
C PHE A 85 -9.08 9.44 11.77
N ILE A 86 -9.74 10.35 11.04
CA ILE A 86 -9.49 11.80 11.11
C ILE A 86 -9.91 12.34 12.48
N ASN A 87 -11.09 11.96 12.98
CA ASN A 87 -11.57 12.38 14.30
C ASN A 87 -10.64 11.91 15.43
N ASP A 88 -10.18 10.66 15.38
CA ASP A 88 -9.25 10.10 16.38
C ASP A 88 -7.91 10.84 16.37
N ILE A 89 -7.43 11.28 15.20
CA ILE A 89 -6.21 12.09 15.06
C ILE A 89 -6.38 13.47 15.70
N GLU A 90 -7.49 14.15 15.43
CA GLU A 90 -7.78 15.48 15.98
C GLU A 90 -7.90 15.45 17.52
N LEU A 91 -8.53 14.42 18.08
CA LEU A 91 -8.78 14.27 19.52
C LEU A 91 -7.51 13.97 20.34
N THR A 92 -6.58 13.17 19.81
CA THR A 92 -5.40 12.70 20.56
C THR A 92 -4.17 13.58 20.43
N GLY A 93 -4.20 14.57 19.53
CA GLY A 93 -3.07 15.43 19.21
C GLY A 93 -1.95 14.69 18.46
N TYR A 94 -1.28 15.41 17.57
CA TYR A 94 -0.26 14.84 16.68
C TYR A 94 0.93 14.22 17.43
N GLY A 95 1.29 12.98 17.08
CA GLY A 95 2.54 12.34 17.46
C GLY A 95 2.59 11.76 18.87
N THR A 96 1.45 11.54 19.52
CA THR A 96 1.40 10.95 20.86
C THR A 96 1.36 9.42 20.81
N ASN A 97 1.94 8.74 21.79
CA ASN A 97 1.82 7.28 21.93
C ASN A 97 0.34 6.84 22.08
N ALA A 98 -0.49 7.72 22.66
CA ALA A 98 -1.93 7.49 22.79
C ALA A 98 -2.62 7.48 21.42
N GLN A 99 -2.28 8.43 20.55
CA GLN A 99 -2.75 8.47 19.15
C GLN A 99 -2.40 7.17 18.43
N MET A 100 -1.12 6.76 18.48
CA MET A 100 -0.68 5.55 17.78
C MET A 100 -1.36 4.29 18.32
N THR A 101 -1.56 4.20 19.64
CA THR A 101 -2.27 3.09 20.29
C THR A 101 -3.73 3.02 19.83
N MET A 102 -4.41 4.17 19.73
CA MET A 102 -5.80 4.27 19.30
C MET A 102 -5.96 3.89 17.83
N ILE A 103 -5.11 4.43 16.96
CA ILE A 103 -5.08 4.11 15.53
C ILE A 103 -4.80 2.64 15.30
N ASN A 104 -3.78 2.08 15.95
CA ASN A 104 -3.41 0.67 15.79
C ASN A 104 -4.57 -0.26 16.21
N LYS A 105 -5.28 0.10 17.30
CA LYS A 105 -6.49 -0.61 17.73
C LYS A 105 -7.61 -0.50 16.70
N ASN A 106 -7.90 0.67 16.17
CA ASN A 106 -9.10 0.89 15.36
C ASN A 106 -8.90 0.58 13.86
N ALA A 107 -7.69 0.73 13.32
CA ALA A 107 -7.37 0.48 11.91
C ALA A 107 -7.28 -1.01 11.55
N ILE A 108 -7.13 -1.89 12.55
CA ILE A 108 -6.93 -3.33 12.36
C ILE A 108 -8.08 -4.09 13.04
N LYS A 109 -8.64 -5.05 12.30
CA LYS A 109 -9.71 -5.89 12.81
C LYS A 109 -9.24 -6.75 14.00
N PRO A 110 -10.10 -6.97 15.01
CA PRO A 110 -9.72 -7.61 16.27
C PRO A 110 -8.95 -8.93 16.12
N GLU A 111 -9.27 -9.73 15.11
CA GLU A 111 -8.69 -11.04 14.84
C GLU A 111 -7.21 -10.99 14.47
N TYR A 112 -6.73 -9.85 13.98
CA TYR A 112 -5.36 -9.67 13.47
C TYR A 112 -4.49 -8.80 14.36
N ARG A 113 -5.03 -8.17 15.41
CA ARG A 113 -4.30 -7.24 16.29
C ARG A 113 -3.14 -7.87 17.08
N SER A 114 -3.05 -9.20 17.13
CA SER A 114 -1.92 -9.90 17.78
C SER A 114 -0.70 -10.04 16.87
N ILE A 115 -0.89 -9.90 15.56
CA ILE A 115 0.09 -10.22 14.52
C ILE A 115 0.26 -9.10 13.48
N VAL A 116 -0.64 -8.12 13.42
CA VAL A 116 -0.53 -6.95 12.54
C VAL A 116 -0.50 -5.70 13.38
N GLU A 117 0.38 -4.78 13.02
CA GLU A 117 0.58 -3.51 13.69
C GLU A 117 0.73 -2.38 12.66
N VAL A 118 0.14 -1.22 12.95
CA VAL A 118 0.57 0.03 12.31
C VAL A 118 1.77 0.54 13.10
N THR A 119 2.96 0.53 12.51
CA THR A 119 4.19 0.86 13.26
C THR A 119 4.54 2.33 13.20
N ASN A 120 4.15 3.00 12.11
CA ASN A 120 4.42 4.41 11.92
C ASN A 120 3.27 5.06 11.14
N MET A 121 3.04 6.33 11.43
CA MET A 121 2.15 7.21 10.70
C MET A 121 2.89 8.52 10.43
N GLU A 122 3.28 8.72 9.17
CA GLU A 122 3.86 9.98 8.72
C GLU A 122 2.74 10.88 8.18
N TYR A 123 2.89 12.19 8.27
CA TYR A 123 1.95 13.11 7.65
C TYR A 123 2.66 14.14 6.77
N GLU A 124 2.06 14.43 5.62
CA GLU A 124 2.52 15.41 4.65
C GLU A 124 1.45 16.49 4.49
N LYS A 125 1.87 17.75 4.54
CA LYS A 125 1.02 18.93 4.33
C LYS A 125 1.17 19.42 2.89
N VAL A 126 0.16 19.19 2.07
CA VAL A 126 0.12 19.65 0.69
C VAL A 126 -0.32 21.11 0.69
N ILE A 127 0.51 21.98 0.09
CA ILE A 127 0.23 23.42 -0.01
C ILE A 127 0.20 23.86 -1.47
N SER A 128 -0.72 24.77 -1.78
CA SER A 128 -0.86 25.36 -3.11
C SER A 128 -0.66 26.88 -3.09
N PRO A 129 -0.02 27.48 -4.11
CA PRO A 129 0.07 28.93 -4.21
C PRO A 129 -1.27 29.49 -4.69
N ARG A 130 -1.88 30.37 -3.89
CA ARG A 130 -3.04 31.18 -4.28
C ARG A 130 -2.61 32.58 -4.67
N TYR A 131 -2.90 32.95 -5.91
CA TYR A 131 -2.64 34.29 -6.45
C TYR A 131 -3.87 35.19 -6.31
N TYR A 132 -3.69 36.42 -5.86
CA TYR A 132 -4.76 37.40 -5.76
C TYR A 132 -4.27 38.82 -6.06
N ARG A 133 -5.19 39.74 -6.30
CA ARG A 133 -4.92 41.18 -6.45
C ARG A 133 -5.73 41.96 -5.41
N GLU A 134 -5.06 42.85 -4.70
CA GLU A 134 -5.72 43.84 -3.86
C GLU A 134 -6.22 45.03 -4.69
N GLY A 135 -7.37 45.59 -4.32
CA GLY A 135 -7.91 46.80 -4.95
C GLY A 135 -8.80 46.54 -6.17
N THR A 136 -9.85 45.72 -6.02
CA THR A 136 -10.90 45.52 -7.03
C THR A 136 -11.98 46.62 -7.02
N ALA A 137 -11.85 47.65 -6.19
CA ALA A 137 -12.78 48.77 -6.12
C ALA A 137 -12.68 49.69 -7.35
N LEU A 138 -13.84 50.11 -7.87
CA LEU A 138 -13.96 50.99 -9.03
C LEU A 138 -13.15 52.28 -8.80
N GLY A 139 -12.16 52.54 -9.66
CA GLY A 139 -11.36 53.78 -9.65
C GLY A 139 -9.98 53.72 -8.98
N LYS A 140 -9.53 52.56 -8.45
CA LYS A 140 -8.14 52.40 -7.98
C LYS A 140 -7.25 51.70 -9.03
N PRO A 141 -5.97 52.10 -9.18
CA PRO A 141 -5.05 51.41 -10.07
C PRO A 141 -4.87 49.95 -9.62
N ARG A 142 -4.88 49.02 -10.58
CA ARG A 142 -4.72 47.59 -10.31
C ARG A 142 -3.39 47.37 -9.59
N GLY A 143 -3.44 46.84 -8.36
CA GLY A 143 -2.25 46.50 -7.59
C GLY A 143 -1.46 45.33 -8.20
N ASN A 144 -0.22 45.16 -7.73
CA ASN A 144 0.63 44.03 -8.10
C ASN A 144 -0.01 42.68 -7.73
N ILE A 145 0.30 41.64 -8.49
CA ILE A 145 -0.11 40.27 -8.15
C ILE A 145 0.60 39.88 -6.85
N LYS A 146 -0.19 39.51 -5.84
CA LYS A 146 0.31 38.92 -4.60
C LYS A 146 0.06 37.41 -4.62
N HIS A 147 0.82 36.68 -3.83
CA HIS A 147 0.59 35.25 -3.61
C HIS A 147 0.62 34.94 -2.11
N THR A 148 -0.14 33.92 -1.72
CA THR A 148 -0.07 33.27 -0.41
C THR A 148 -0.04 31.76 -0.63
N PHE A 149 0.44 31.01 0.36
CA PHE A 149 0.29 29.56 0.37
C PHE A 149 -0.98 29.22 1.15
N GLU A 150 -1.79 28.33 0.60
CA GLU A 150 -2.95 27.77 1.27
C GLU A 150 -2.77 26.26 1.42
N MET A 151 -3.17 25.74 2.58
CA MET A 151 -3.24 24.31 2.83
C MET A 151 -4.28 23.69 1.89
N GLU A 152 -3.82 22.80 1.02
CA GLU A 152 -4.65 22.10 0.05
C GLU A 152 -5.10 20.74 0.57
N ASP A 153 -4.25 20.02 1.30
CA ASP A 153 -4.57 18.72 1.89
C ASP A 153 -3.57 18.32 3.00
N THR A 154 -3.96 17.35 3.82
CA THR A 154 -3.05 16.62 4.69
C THR A 154 -3.13 15.14 4.34
N LEU A 155 -1.99 14.55 3.98
CA LEU A 155 -1.86 13.14 3.66
C LEU A 155 -1.26 12.41 4.86
N TYR A 156 -1.85 11.30 5.26
CA TYR A 156 -1.33 10.41 6.30
C TYR A 156 -0.86 9.11 5.67
N HIS A 157 0.41 8.78 5.86
CA HIS A 157 1.03 7.54 5.40
C HIS A 157 1.11 6.52 6.53
N LEU A 158 0.26 5.51 6.48
CA LEU A 158 0.20 4.42 7.44
C LEU A 158 1.01 3.22 6.96
N HIS A 159 1.92 2.74 7.80
CA HIS A 159 2.77 1.58 7.52
C HIS A 159 2.28 0.36 8.29
N PHE A 160 1.64 -0.59 7.59
CA PHE A 160 1.16 -1.84 8.17
C PHE A 160 2.26 -2.91 8.10
N ASN A 161 2.54 -3.52 9.24
CA ASN A 161 3.54 -4.58 9.38
C ASN A 161 2.93 -5.84 9.98
N PHE A 162 3.42 -7.00 9.54
CA PHE A 162 3.04 -8.31 10.08
C PHE A 162 4.19 -8.94 10.83
N HIS A 163 3.90 -9.39 12.05
CA HIS A 163 4.82 -10.02 12.97
C HIS A 163 4.57 -11.52 12.94
N LEU A 164 5.51 -12.28 12.34
CA LEU A 164 5.38 -13.73 12.18
C LEU A 164 5.13 -14.46 13.50
N PHE A 165 5.73 -13.97 14.58
CA PHE A 165 5.65 -14.59 15.90
C PHE A 165 4.74 -13.81 16.86
N GLY A 166 4.05 -12.78 16.37
CA GLY A 166 3.25 -11.86 17.18
C GLY A 166 4.05 -10.66 17.71
N ILE A 167 3.33 -9.58 17.98
CA ILE A 167 3.88 -8.25 18.30
C ILE A 167 4.71 -8.28 19.61
N ASN A 168 4.26 -9.06 20.60
CA ASN A 168 4.90 -9.18 21.93
C ASN A 168 5.82 -10.41 22.06
N SER A 169 6.28 -10.98 20.95
CA SER A 169 7.15 -12.15 20.98
C SER A 169 8.59 -11.80 21.35
N ARG A 170 9.32 -12.76 21.92
CA ARG A 170 10.76 -12.65 22.17
C ARG A 170 11.60 -12.43 20.90
N PHE A 171 11.01 -12.64 19.73
CA PHE A 171 11.66 -12.49 18.43
C PHE A 171 11.35 -11.14 17.76
N SER A 172 10.73 -10.20 18.47
CA SER A 172 10.54 -8.83 17.98
C SER A 172 11.90 -8.09 17.89
N PRO A 173 12.23 -7.42 16.77
CA PRO A 173 11.33 -6.99 15.70
C PRO A 173 11.52 -7.84 14.42
N SER A 174 10.91 -9.02 14.35
CA SER A 174 10.78 -9.78 13.10
C SER A 174 9.43 -9.49 12.46
N TYR A 175 9.38 -8.41 11.66
CA TYR A 175 8.19 -8.03 10.91
C TYR A 175 8.44 -7.95 9.41
N LEU A 176 7.36 -8.10 8.65
CA LEU A 176 7.32 -7.95 7.20
C LEU A 176 6.35 -6.82 6.81
N PRO A 177 6.73 -5.93 5.88
CA PRO A 177 5.82 -4.90 5.38
C PRO A 177 4.63 -5.56 4.68
N LEU A 178 3.43 -5.17 5.08
CA LEU A 178 2.17 -5.67 4.51
C LEU A 178 1.70 -4.79 3.37
N ILE A 179 1.49 -3.51 3.69
CA ILE A 179 0.96 -2.50 2.79
C ILE A 179 1.21 -1.12 3.39
N ASP A 180 1.56 -0.18 2.52
CA ASP A 180 1.58 1.24 2.86
C ASP A 180 0.31 1.88 2.30
N LEU A 181 -0.40 2.61 3.14
CA LEU A 181 -1.65 3.28 2.79
C LEU A 181 -1.52 4.77 3.01
N THR A 182 -1.89 5.55 1.99
CA THR A 182 -2.02 7.00 2.10
C THR A 182 -3.50 7.36 2.23
N VAL A 183 -3.85 8.05 3.30
CA VAL A 183 -5.20 8.55 3.57
C VAL A 183 -5.17 10.08 3.50
N SER A 184 -6.07 10.67 2.73
CA SER A 184 -6.25 12.12 2.62
C SER A 184 -7.30 12.59 3.63
N GLU A 185 -7.03 13.72 4.27
CA GLU A 185 -8.00 14.43 5.12
C GLU A 185 -9.15 15.00 4.27
N ASN A 186 -8.84 15.54 3.08
CA ASN A 186 -9.81 16.22 2.21
C ASN A 186 -10.62 15.32 1.27
N ASN A 187 -10.84 14.05 1.61
CA ASN A 187 -11.71 13.13 0.86
C ASN A 187 -13.20 13.55 0.78
N ALA A 188 -13.54 14.80 1.15
CA ALA A 188 -14.88 15.39 1.16
C ALA A 188 -15.08 16.55 0.16
N LYS A 189 -14.45 16.51 -1.03
CA LYS A 189 -14.82 17.39 -2.15
C LYS A 189 -15.20 16.64 -3.41
#